data_AF-A0A6P5TAW5-F1
#
_entry.id   AF-A0A6P5TAW5-F1
#
_cell.length_a   1.000
_cell.length_b   1.000
_cell.length_c   1.000
_cell.angle_alpha   90.00
_cell.angle_beta   90.00
_cell.angle_gamma   90.00
#
_symmetry.space_group_name_H-M   'P 1'
#
loop_
_entity.id
_entity.type
_entity.pdbx_description
1 polymer ?
#
loop_
_entity_poly.entity_id
_entity_poly.type
_entity_poly.pdbx_seq_one_letter_code
_entity_poly.pdbx_strand_id
1 'polypeptide(L)'
;MVATSLDSRESLMLNYSKAMSNVKELQARGCKVLHEVDVHSMSQHPFLIRVRFDRIIYNFPHAGFFSSERNRLQIWFHQDLVRGFLKNACEMLTAIGEIHVTHKTTFPFNEWKIVELAKEIGLYLVDEEQFSLLDYPG
;
A
#
# COMPACT_ATOMS: atom_id res chain seq x y z
N MET A 1 8.93 -13.15 -2.92
CA MET A 1 8.22 -11.85 -2.86
C MET A 1 6.77 -12.05 -3.29
N VAL A 2 5.84 -11.27 -2.73
CA VAL A 2 4.44 -11.24 -3.16
C VAL A 2 4.12 -9.81 -3.58
N ALA A 3 3.45 -9.65 -4.72
CA ALA A 3 2.93 -8.37 -5.19
C ALA A 3 1.41 -8.48 -5.29
N THR A 4 0.71 -7.45 -4.83
CA THR A 4 -0.75 -7.43 -4.76
C THR A 4 -1.31 -6.19 -5.44
N SER A 5 -2.47 -6.31 -6.09
CA SER A 5 -3.27 -5.18 -6.57
C SER A 5 -4.73 -5.31 -6.12
N LEU A 6 -5.41 -4.17 -5.97
CA LEU A 6 -6.87 -4.15 -5.78
C LEU A 6 -7.59 -4.51 -7.08
N ASP A 7 -7.13 -3.98 -8.21
CA ASP A 7 -7.72 -4.25 -9.52
C ASP A 7 -7.56 -5.73 -9.89
N SER A 8 -8.57 -6.26 -10.59
CA SER A 8 -8.45 -7.54 -11.29
C SER A 8 -7.40 -7.47 -12.39
N ARG A 9 -6.95 -8.63 -12.86
CA ARG A 9 -5.95 -8.71 -13.93
C ARG A 9 -6.44 -8.04 -15.22
N GLU A 10 -7.72 -8.23 -15.54
CA GLU A 10 -8.36 -7.65 -16.71
C GLU A 10 -8.44 -6.12 -16.61
N SER A 11 -8.86 -5.60 -15.46
CA SER A 11 -8.92 -4.16 -15.19
C SER A 11 -7.53 -3.52 -15.26
N LEU A 12 -6.52 -4.17 -14.69
CA LEU A 12 -5.13 -3.71 -14.80
C LEU A 12 -4.66 -3.59 -16.25
N MET A 13 -4.96 -4.62 -17.06
CA MET A 13 -4.56 -4.65 -18.47
C MET A 13 -5.24 -3.56 -19.29
N LEU A 14 -6.50 -3.24 -19.00
CA LEU A 14 -7.27 -2.23 -19.70
C LEU A 14 -6.88 -0.81 -19.30
N ASN A 15 -6.63 -0.58 -18.01
CA ASN A 15 -6.43 0.77 -17.46
C ASN A 15 -4.97 1.24 -17.51
N TYR A 16 -3.99 0.32 -17.56
CA TYR A 16 -2.57 0.67 -17.48
C TYR A 16 -1.75 -0.02 -18.59
N SER A 17 -1.25 0.78 -19.53
CA SER A 17 -0.53 0.28 -20.71
C SER A 17 0.70 -0.59 -20.39
N LYS A 18 1.38 -0.33 -19.26
CA LYS A 18 2.56 -1.09 -18.80
C LYS A 18 2.24 -2.20 -17.78
N ALA A 19 0.99 -2.38 -17.36
CA ALA A 19 0.68 -3.34 -16.28
C ALA A 19 1.12 -4.76 -16.64
N MET A 20 0.81 -5.24 -17.85
CA MET A 20 1.12 -6.62 -18.21
C MET A 20 2.60 -6.89 -18.44
N SER A 21 3.39 -5.91 -18.87
CA SER A 21 4.85 -6.05 -18.90
C SER A 21 5.41 -6.14 -17.48
N ASN A 22 4.94 -5.30 -16.56
CA ASN A 22 5.39 -5.30 -15.17
C ASN A 22 5.01 -6.60 -14.45
N VAL A 23 3.79 -7.11 -14.65
CA VAL A 23 3.34 -8.39 -14.08
C VAL A 23 4.21 -9.54 -14.60
N LYS A 24 4.50 -9.57 -15.92
CA LYS A 24 5.38 -10.61 -16.50
C LYS A 24 6.78 -10.55 -15.93
N GLU A 25 7.35 -9.35 -15.78
CA GLU A 25 8.68 -9.16 -15.22
C GLU A 25 8.75 -9.63 -13.76
N LEU A 26 7.75 -9.27 -12.94
CA LEU A 26 7.63 -9.73 -11.56
C LEU A 26 7.56 -11.26 -11.49
N GLN A 27 6.72 -11.89 -12.31
CA GLN A 27 6.59 -13.34 -12.35
C GLN A 27 7.88 -14.03 -12.83
N ALA A 28 8.55 -13.49 -13.83
CA ALA A 28 9.84 -13.99 -14.32
C ALA A 28 10.93 -13.97 -13.23
N ARG A 29 10.86 -12.99 -12.31
CA ARG A 29 11.72 -12.89 -11.13
C ARG A 29 11.25 -13.75 -9.94
N GLY A 30 10.25 -14.60 -10.13
CA GLY A 30 9.71 -15.50 -9.10
C GLY A 30 8.78 -14.82 -8.10
N CYS A 31 8.29 -13.61 -8.39
CA CYS A 31 7.29 -12.96 -7.54
C CYS A 31 5.92 -13.61 -7.74
N LYS A 32 5.23 -13.92 -6.63
CA LYS A 32 3.83 -14.32 -6.67
C LYS A 32 2.98 -13.06 -6.82
N VAL A 33 2.28 -12.93 -7.95
CA VAL A 33 1.37 -11.81 -8.20
C VAL A 33 -0.06 -12.23 -7.88
N LEU A 34 -0.72 -11.47 -7.01
CA LEU A 34 -2.12 -11.63 -6.62
C LEU A 34 -2.90 -10.37 -7.02
N HIS A 35 -4.14 -10.57 -7.43
CA HIS A 35 -5.07 -9.50 -7.79
C HIS A 35 -6.27 -9.54 -6.85
N GLU A 36 -7.07 -8.47 -6.84
CA GLU A 36 -8.29 -8.38 -6.02
C GLU A 36 -8.01 -8.51 -4.52
N VAL A 37 -6.89 -7.93 -4.07
CA VAL A 37 -6.51 -7.88 -2.65
C VAL A 37 -6.87 -6.52 -2.07
N ASP A 38 -7.91 -6.48 -1.24
CA ASP A 38 -8.34 -5.28 -0.51
C ASP A 38 -7.55 -5.13 0.78
N VAL A 39 -6.99 -3.94 1.02
CA VAL A 39 -6.22 -3.62 2.22
C VAL A 39 -7.01 -3.77 3.52
N HIS A 40 -8.34 -3.69 3.48
CA HIS A 40 -9.21 -3.88 4.65
C HIS A 40 -9.41 -5.35 5.02
N SER A 41 -9.12 -6.28 4.11
CA SER A 41 -9.33 -7.72 4.31
C SER A 41 -8.10 -8.59 3.97
N MET A 42 -6.98 -7.99 3.55
CA MET A 42 -5.81 -8.73 3.08
C MET A 42 -5.21 -9.70 4.11
N SER A 43 -5.36 -9.42 5.42
CA SER A 43 -4.94 -10.32 6.49
C SER A 43 -5.73 -11.64 6.49
N GLN A 44 -6.94 -11.64 5.94
CA GLN A 44 -7.84 -12.79 5.85
C GLN A 44 -7.80 -13.46 4.47
N HIS A 45 -7.07 -12.88 3.52
CA HIS A 45 -7.00 -13.41 2.17
C HIS A 45 -6.46 -14.85 2.17
N PRO A 46 -7.11 -15.82 1.49
CA PRO A 46 -6.78 -17.25 1.63
C PRO A 46 -5.32 -17.61 1.39
N PHE A 47 -4.66 -16.88 0.49
CA PHE A 47 -3.25 -17.08 0.17
C PHE A 47 -2.27 -16.32 1.09
N LEU A 48 -2.75 -15.39 1.91
CA LEU A 48 -1.92 -14.50 2.73
C LEU A 48 -2.11 -14.71 4.24
N ILE A 49 -3.26 -15.22 4.69
CA ILE A 49 -3.62 -15.36 6.11
C ILE A 49 -2.59 -16.14 6.95
N ARG A 50 -1.90 -17.10 6.34
CA ARG A 50 -0.86 -17.92 6.99
C ARG A 50 0.56 -17.46 6.71
N VAL A 51 0.72 -16.36 5.98
CA VAL A 51 2.03 -15.80 5.63
C VAL A 51 2.34 -14.66 6.59
N ARG A 52 3.61 -14.53 6.97
CA ARG A 52 4.13 -13.37 7.68
C ARG A 52 5.29 -12.77 6.91
N PHE A 53 5.45 -11.46 7.01
CA PHE A 53 6.41 -10.70 6.23
C PHE A 53 7.32 -9.88 7.14
N ASP A 54 8.61 -9.86 6.83
CA ASP A 54 9.56 -8.95 7.49
C ASP A 54 9.42 -7.52 6.98
N ARG A 55 8.87 -7.34 5.77
CA ARG A 55 8.65 -6.04 5.13
C ARG A 55 7.33 -6.07 4.35
N ILE A 56 6.46 -5.10 4.61
CA ILE A 56 5.25 -4.84 3.83
C ILE A 56 5.32 -3.39 3.33
N ILE A 57 5.26 -3.21 2.01
CA ILE A 57 5.45 -1.91 1.37
C ILE A 57 4.14 -1.46 0.72
N TYR A 58 3.75 -0.21 0.96
CA TYR A 58 2.63 0.42 0.25
C TYR A 58 3.06 1.77 -0.33
N ASN A 59 3.17 1.81 -1.66
CA ASN A 59 3.65 2.98 -2.38
C ASN A 59 2.48 3.86 -2.83
N PHE A 60 2.47 5.11 -2.36
CA PHE A 60 1.51 6.14 -2.73
C PHE A 60 0.05 5.67 -2.62
N PRO A 61 -0.41 5.26 -1.42
CA PRO A 61 -1.79 4.85 -1.20
C PRO A 61 -2.78 5.92 -1.69
N HIS A 62 -3.90 5.52 -2.27
CA HIS A 62 -4.94 6.46 -2.73
C HIS A 62 -6.33 5.81 -2.73
N ALA A 63 -7.34 6.52 -2.21
CA ALA A 63 -8.70 6.02 -2.09
C ALA A 63 -9.54 6.25 -3.37
N GLY A 64 -8.90 6.53 -4.50
CA GLY A 64 -9.56 7.11 -5.68
C GLY A 64 -9.98 8.58 -5.49
N PHE A 65 -10.65 9.17 -6.48
CA PHE A 65 -11.06 10.58 -6.49
C PHE A 65 -12.58 10.70 -6.39
N PHE A 66 -13.08 11.08 -5.21
CA PHE A 66 -14.50 11.40 -5.01
C PHE A 66 -14.73 12.92 -4.98
N SER A 67 -13.72 13.68 -4.56
CA SER A 67 -13.69 15.14 -4.60
C SER A 67 -12.24 15.66 -4.62
N SER A 68 -12.03 16.96 -4.47
CA SER A 68 -10.68 17.55 -4.39
C SER A 68 -9.86 16.94 -3.26
N GLU A 69 -8.56 16.72 -3.48
CA GLU A 69 -7.58 16.31 -2.46
C GLU A 69 -7.53 17.21 -1.21
N ARG A 70 -8.02 18.45 -1.32
CA ARG A 70 -8.11 19.39 -0.19
C ARG A 70 -9.41 19.25 0.62
N ASN A 71 -10.38 18.50 0.09
CA ASN A 71 -11.67 18.31 0.72
C ASN A 71 -11.51 17.42 1.96
N ARG A 72 -12.09 17.83 3.09
CA ARG A 72 -12.00 17.09 4.36
C ARG A 72 -12.55 15.67 4.27
N LEU A 73 -13.60 15.45 3.47
CA LEU A 73 -14.18 14.13 3.24
C LEU A 73 -13.25 13.25 2.39
N GLN A 74 -12.59 13.83 1.37
CA GLN A 74 -11.58 13.12 0.58
C GLN A 74 -10.40 12.69 1.47
N ILE A 75 -9.87 13.62 2.29
CA ILE A 75 -8.82 13.33 3.28
C ILE A 75 -9.27 12.22 4.24
N TRP A 76 -10.51 12.24 4.69
CA TRP A 76 -11.05 11.18 5.55
C TRP A 76 -11.05 9.79 4.87
N PHE A 77 -11.46 9.69 3.61
CA PHE A 77 -11.38 8.42 2.86
C PHE A 77 -9.94 7.91 2.73
N HIS A 78 -8.99 8.82 2.53
CA HIS A 78 -7.58 8.45 2.49
C HIS A 78 -7.05 7.96 3.83
N GLN A 79 -7.42 8.63 4.92
CA GLN A 79 -7.08 8.21 6.28
C GLN A 79 -7.69 6.83 6.59
N ASP A 80 -8.93 6.58 6.19
CA ASP A 80 -9.59 5.28 6.37
C ASP A 80 -8.85 4.17 5.64
N LEU A 81 -8.51 4.38 4.36
CA LEU A 81 -7.72 3.45 3.56
C LEU A 81 -6.38 3.11 4.22
N VAL A 82 -5.63 4.12 4.67
CA VAL A 82 -4.33 3.92 5.31
C VAL A 82 -4.49 3.21 6.65
N ARG A 83 -5.50 3.58 7.45
CA ARG A 83 -5.79 2.91 8.73
C ARG A 83 -6.12 1.43 8.52
N GLY A 84 -6.96 1.12 7.53
CA GLY A 84 -7.32 -0.24 7.15
C GLY A 84 -6.11 -1.08 6.74
N PHE A 85 -5.24 -0.49 5.90
CA PHE A 85 -3.97 -1.10 5.51
C PHE A 85 -3.06 -1.35 6.71
N LEU A 86 -2.77 -0.34 7.53
CA LEU A 86 -1.85 -0.46 8.67
C LEU A 86 -2.31 -1.53 9.66
N LYS A 87 -3.61 -1.60 9.94
CA LYS A 87 -4.21 -2.61 10.81
C LYS A 87 -3.97 -4.03 10.26
N ASN A 88 -4.34 -4.27 9.01
CA ASN A 88 -4.18 -5.59 8.40
C ASN A 88 -2.70 -5.96 8.20
N ALA A 89 -1.86 -5.00 7.82
CA ALA A 89 -0.43 -5.21 7.63
C ALA A 89 0.23 -5.61 8.95
N CYS A 90 -0.13 -4.96 10.06
CA CYS A 90 0.40 -5.27 11.39
C CYS A 90 0.14 -6.73 11.78
N GLU A 91 -1.04 -7.28 11.48
CA GLU A 91 -1.39 -8.69 11.74
C GLU A 91 -0.56 -9.69 10.90
N MET A 92 0.01 -9.20 9.80
CA MET A 92 0.78 -9.97 8.83
C MET A 92 2.30 -9.80 9.01
N LEU A 93 2.78 -9.04 10.00
CA LEU A 93 4.22 -8.89 10.26
C LEU A 93 4.82 -10.07 11.02
N THR A 94 6.10 -10.34 10.79
CA THR A 94 6.94 -11.09 11.73
C THR A 94 7.24 -10.25 12.97
N ALA A 95 7.86 -10.84 14.00
CA ALA A 95 8.20 -10.12 15.24
C ALA A 95 9.19 -8.95 15.04
N ILE A 96 9.95 -8.96 13.94
CA ILE A 96 10.91 -7.91 13.54
C ILE A 96 10.44 -7.17 12.28
N GLY A 97 9.17 -7.34 11.90
CA GLY A 97 8.62 -6.84 10.67
C GLY A 97 8.43 -5.33 10.67
N GLU A 98 8.52 -4.73 9.49
CA GLU A 98 8.28 -3.29 9.31
C GLU A 98 7.27 -3.04 8.19
N ILE A 99 6.51 -1.95 8.35
CA ILE A 99 5.63 -1.42 7.32
C ILE A 99 6.26 -0.16 6.77
N HIS A 100 6.39 -0.12 5.45
CA HIS A 100 6.99 0.98 4.71
C HIS A 100 5.90 1.65 3.88
N VAL A 101 5.65 2.94 4.12
CA VAL A 101 4.64 3.71 3.37
C VAL A 101 5.33 4.87 2.68
N THR A 102 5.28 4.89 1.35
CA THR A 102 5.80 6.00 0.55
C THR A 102 4.68 7.01 0.33
N HIS A 103 4.86 8.25 0.78
CA HIS A 103 3.85 9.30 0.68
C HIS A 103 4.44 10.70 0.47
N LYS A 104 3.62 11.62 -0.05
CA LYS A 104 3.96 13.05 -0.11
C LYS A 104 3.80 13.71 1.25
N THR A 105 4.75 14.56 1.64
CA THR A 105 4.77 15.24 2.95
C THR A 105 4.31 16.70 2.89
N THR A 106 3.84 17.19 1.74
CA THR A 106 3.34 18.56 1.55
C THR A 106 1.82 18.63 1.58
N PHE A 107 1.26 19.81 1.90
CA PHE A 107 -0.19 20.03 1.82
C PHE A 107 -0.77 19.73 0.42
N PRO A 108 -1.95 19.08 0.32
CA PRO A 108 -2.81 18.57 1.40
C PRO A 108 -2.47 17.16 1.90
N PHE A 109 -1.45 16.53 1.33
CA PHE A 109 -1.10 15.12 1.58
C PHE A 109 -0.61 14.86 3.00
N ASN A 110 0.04 15.84 3.64
CA ASN A 110 0.44 15.73 5.05
C ASN A 110 -0.75 15.64 6.03
N GLU A 111 -1.94 16.13 5.65
CA GLU A 111 -3.16 16.04 6.48
C GLU A 111 -3.68 14.61 6.63
N TRP A 112 -3.14 13.65 5.88
CA TRP A 112 -3.45 12.24 6.05
C TRP A 112 -2.87 11.71 7.36
N LYS A 113 -1.88 12.40 7.96
CA LYS A 113 -1.40 12.14 9.32
C LYS A 113 -1.03 10.66 9.56
N ILE A 114 -0.35 10.05 8.58
CA ILE A 114 -0.05 8.60 8.56
C ILE A 114 0.60 8.11 9.85
N VAL A 115 1.56 8.88 10.39
CA VAL A 115 2.24 8.53 11.65
C VAL A 115 1.28 8.55 12.85
N GLU A 116 0.31 9.45 12.88
CA GLU A 116 -0.72 9.48 13.93
C GLU A 116 -1.64 8.26 13.81
N LEU A 117 -2.09 7.94 12.59
CA LEU A 117 -2.91 6.74 12.31
C LEU A 117 -2.18 5.45 12.70
N ALA A 118 -0.88 5.36 12.46
CA ALA A 118 -0.06 4.22 12.85
C ALA A 118 0.00 4.08 14.38
N LYS A 119 0.16 5.18 15.11
CA LYS A 119 0.16 5.21 16.58
C LYS A 119 -1.17 4.74 17.17
N GLU A 120 -2.31 5.07 16.55
CA GLU A 120 -3.64 4.57 16.97
C GLU A 120 -3.73 3.04 16.99
N ILE A 121 -2.94 2.36 16.16
CA ILE A 121 -2.91 0.90 16.00
C ILE A 121 -1.78 0.25 16.82
N GLY A 122 -0.98 1.04 17.54
CA GLY A 122 0.15 0.56 18.34
C GLY A 122 1.46 0.40 17.56
N LEU A 123 1.53 0.93 16.34
CA LEU A 123 2.79 1.08 15.59
C LEU A 123 3.50 2.36 16.02
N TYR A 124 4.80 2.45 15.75
CA TYR A 124 5.59 3.66 15.94
C TYR A 124 6.48 3.91 14.73
N LEU A 125 6.82 5.18 14.50
CA LEU A 125 7.73 5.55 13.42
C LEU A 125 9.15 5.14 13.80
N VAL A 126 9.79 4.33 12.95
CA VAL A 126 11.19 3.92 13.11
C VAL A 126 12.11 4.93 12.43
N ASP A 127 11.81 5.29 11.18
CA ASP A 127 12.62 6.19 10.37
C ASP A 127 11.81 6.85 9.24
N GLU A 128 12.33 7.93 8.67
CA GLU A 128 11.80 8.61 7.49
C GLU A 128 12.93 8.99 6.52
N GLU A 129 12.83 8.55 5.27
CA GLU A 129 13.80 8.85 4.22
C GLU A 129 13.17 9.65 3.08
N GLN A 130 13.98 10.49 2.42
CA GLN A 130 13.53 11.27 1.27
C GLN A 130 13.41 10.38 0.04
N PHE A 131 12.24 10.38 -0.60
CA PHE A 131 12.03 9.68 -1.85
C PHE A 131 12.77 10.36 -3.02
N SER A 132 13.63 9.61 -3.70
CA SER A 132 14.32 10.04 -4.93
C SER A 132 13.78 9.24 -6.12
N LEU A 133 13.22 9.95 -7.11
CA LEU A 133 12.73 9.32 -8.35
C LEU A 133 13.83 8.55 -9.10
N LEU A 134 15.08 8.99 -8.99
CA LEU A 134 16.21 8.39 -9.70
C LEU A 134 16.52 6.97 -9.22
N ASP A 135 16.12 6.63 -8.00
CA ASP A 135 16.32 5.29 -7.44
C ASP A 135 15.27 4.28 -7.98
N TYR A 136 14.24 4.77 -8.67
CA TYR A 136 13.11 3.97 -9.19
C TYR A 136 12.86 4.28 -10.69
N PRO A 137 13.74 3.81 -11.59
CA PRO A 137 13.72 4.20 -13.02
C PRO A 137 12.49 3.71 -13.81
N GLY A 138 11.67 2.80 -13.27
CA GLY A 138 10.41 2.35 -13.87
C GLY A 138 10.56 1.49 -15.12
#